data_AF-A0A257R0F9-F1
#
_entry.id   AF-A0A257R0F9-F1
#
_cell.length_a   1.000
_cell.length_b   1.000
_cell.length_c   1.000
_cell.angle_alpha   90.00
_cell.angle_beta   90.00
_cell.angle_gamma   90.00
#
_symmetry.space_group_name_H-M   'P 1'
#
loop_
_entity.id
_entity.type
_entity.pdbx_description
1 polymer ?
#
loop_
_entity_poly.entity_id
_entity_poly.type
_entity_poly.pdbx_seq_one_letter_code
_entity_poly.pdbx_strand_id
1 'polypeptide(L)'
;RDNDAMRRYGDYLHRGAEALATPIAIAWVINDERDSLLALRDFLNSYPGRVDVIGNRFFDEAGTFAVYRDSKIRTEIEARSGTLRPFPILPRPLAAAVKTDRRSPATILAQAPLFERIALEKWRADCAETFAPLLAAANRT
;
A
#
# COMPACT_ATOMS: atom_id res chain seq x y z
N ARG A 1 -12.14 6.49 -13.97
CA ARG A 1 -11.84 7.94 -14.13
C ARG A 1 -10.63 8.39 -13.31
N ASP A 2 -10.19 7.63 -12.29
CA ASP A 2 -9.17 8.06 -11.32
C ASP A 2 -7.68 7.97 -11.73
N ASN A 3 -7.33 7.61 -12.97
CA ASN A 3 -5.93 7.50 -13.41
C ASN A 3 -5.54 8.45 -14.57
N ASP A 4 -6.42 9.35 -14.99
CA ASP A 4 -6.17 10.19 -16.18
C ASP A 4 -4.99 11.16 -15.99
N ALA A 5 -4.85 11.73 -14.78
CA ALA A 5 -3.70 12.56 -14.44
C ALA A 5 -2.38 11.76 -14.50
N MET A 6 -2.35 10.54 -13.96
CA MET A 6 -1.15 9.71 -13.99
C MET A 6 -0.82 9.23 -15.41
N ARG A 7 -1.82 8.93 -16.24
CA ARG A 7 -1.63 8.62 -17.66
C ARG A 7 -0.98 9.78 -18.42
N ARG A 8 -1.36 11.02 -18.11
CA ARG A 8 -0.84 12.21 -18.79
C ARG A 8 0.51 12.67 -18.24
N TYR A 9 0.73 12.52 -16.95
CA TYR A 9 1.83 13.17 -16.24
C TYR A 9 2.79 12.22 -15.52
N GLY A 10 2.56 10.90 -15.56
CA GLY A 10 3.36 9.90 -14.84
C GLY A 10 4.83 9.88 -15.26
N ASP A 11 5.09 10.00 -16.57
CA ASP A 11 6.46 10.13 -17.08
C ASP A 11 7.14 11.41 -16.58
N TYR A 12 6.45 12.55 -16.66
CA TYR A 12 6.97 13.83 -16.15
C TYR A 12 7.24 13.78 -14.65
N LEU A 13 6.37 13.14 -13.86
CA LEU A 13 6.56 12.95 -12.43
C LEU A 13 7.85 12.15 -12.16
N HIS A 14 8.02 11.02 -12.87
CA HIS A 14 9.20 10.17 -12.69
C HIS A 14 10.49 10.89 -13.09
N ARG A 15 10.53 11.47 -14.30
CA ARG A 15 11.70 12.19 -14.80
C ARG A 15 12.02 13.44 -13.98
N GLY A 16 11.01 14.14 -13.49
CA GLY A 16 11.18 15.27 -12.58
C GLY A 16 11.81 14.84 -11.25
N ALA A 17 11.36 13.71 -10.70
CA ALA A 17 11.99 13.13 -9.52
C ALA A 17 13.44 12.72 -9.76
N GLU A 18 13.75 12.06 -10.88
CA GLU A 18 15.13 11.72 -11.25
C GLU A 18 16.00 12.97 -11.39
N ALA A 19 15.51 14.01 -12.08
CA ALA A 19 16.24 15.26 -12.27
C ALA A 19 16.52 16.01 -10.95
N LEU A 20 15.64 15.85 -9.96
CA LEU A 20 15.79 16.43 -8.62
C LEU A 20 16.51 15.50 -7.63
N ALA A 21 16.99 14.34 -8.10
CA ALA A 21 17.50 13.27 -7.24
C ALA A 21 16.56 12.98 -6.05
N THR A 22 15.25 13.09 -6.30
CA THR A 22 14.21 12.92 -5.30
C THR A 22 13.55 11.56 -5.51
N PRO A 23 13.83 10.58 -4.66
CA PRO A 23 13.31 9.23 -4.82
C PRO A 23 11.80 9.18 -4.56
N ILE A 24 11.03 8.60 -5.48
CA ILE A 24 9.59 8.38 -5.31
C ILE A 24 9.34 6.92 -4.93
N ALA A 25 8.76 6.71 -3.75
CA ALA A 25 8.20 5.43 -3.36
C ALA A 25 6.71 5.35 -3.75
N ILE A 26 6.35 4.41 -4.61
CA ILE A 26 4.95 4.11 -4.91
C ILE A 26 4.52 2.86 -4.15
N ALA A 27 3.44 2.99 -3.37
CA ALA A 27 2.77 1.89 -2.69
C ALA A 27 1.38 1.70 -3.32
N TRP A 28 1.17 0.64 -4.09
CA TRP A 28 -0.09 0.34 -4.76
C TRP A 28 -0.90 -0.69 -3.99
N VAL A 29 -2.09 -0.34 -3.54
CA VAL A 29 -2.95 -1.25 -2.77
C VAL A 29 -3.75 -2.17 -3.70
N ILE A 30 -3.78 -3.47 -3.39
CA ILE A 30 -4.64 -4.44 -4.07
C ILE A 30 -5.54 -5.17 -3.08
N ASN A 31 -6.75 -5.50 -3.52
CA ASN A 31 -7.45 -6.69 -3.04
C ASN A 31 -7.09 -7.86 -3.97
N ASP A 32 -7.20 -9.12 -3.52
CA ASP A 32 -6.84 -10.29 -4.36
C ASP A 32 -7.91 -10.61 -5.42
N GLU A 33 -8.18 -9.64 -6.27
CA GLU A 33 -9.21 -9.65 -7.29
C GLU A 33 -8.63 -9.20 -8.63
N ARG A 34 -9.15 -9.76 -9.74
CA ARG A 34 -8.64 -9.45 -11.08
C ARG A 34 -8.72 -7.96 -11.42
N ASP A 35 -9.77 -7.27 -10.96
CA ASP A 35 -9.97 -5.84 -11.24
C ASP A 35 -8.89 -4.96 -10.58
N SER A 36 -8.45 -5.32 -9.36
CA SER A 36 -7.32 -4.65 -8.70
C SER A 36 -6.04 -4.75 -9.53
N LEU A 37 -5.82 -5.91 -10.17
CA LEU A 37 -4.67 -6.14 -11.03
C LEU A 37 -4.78 -5.43 -12.37
N LEU A 38 -5.98 -5.36 -12.96
CA LEU A 38 -6.21 -4.59 -14.18
C LEU A 38 -5.89 -3.11 -13.96
N ALA A 39 -6.31 -2.55 -12.82
CA ALA A 39 -5.99 -1.18 -12.44
C ALA A 39 -4.47 -0.96 -12.24
N LEU A 40 -3.79 -1.91 -11.58
CA LEU A 40 -2.33 -1.87 -11.41
C LEU A 40 -1.60 -1.90 -12.75
N ARG A 41 -1.99 -2.80 -13.66
CA ARG A 41 -1.39 -2.88 -15.01
C ARG A 41 -1.53 -1.55 -15.76
N ASP A 42 -2.72 -0.96 -15.72
CA ASP A 42 -2.97 0.33 -16.38
C ASP A 42 -2.11 1.46 -15.79
N PHE A 43 -1.81 1.41 -14.49
CA PHE A 43 -0.87 2.32 -13.85
C PHE A 43 0.58 2.06 -14.29
N LEU A 44 1.02 0.79 -14.32
CA LEU A 44 2.38 0.41 -14.73
C LEU A 44 2.71 0.80 -16.18
N ASN A 45 1.70 0.86 -17.05
CA ASN A 45 1.84 1.38 -18.41
C ASN A 45 2.11 2.90 -18.47
N SER A 46 1.79 3.63 -17.40
CA SER A 46 1.88 5.10 -17.33
C SER A 46 3.06 5.58 -16.48
N TYR A 47 3.52 4.74 -15.55
CA TYR A 47 4.59 5.08 -14.62
C TYR A 47 5.73 4.05 -14.76
N PRO A 48 6.94 4.44 -15.19
CA PRO A 48 8.04 3.51 -15.45
C PRO A 48 8.84 3.13 -14.19
N GLY A 49 8.70 3.87 -13.09
CA GLY A 49 9.49 3.65 -11.88
C GLY A 49 9.10 2.41 -11.07
N ARG A 50 9.77 2.26 -9.92
CA ARG A 50 9.51 1.19 -8.94
C ARG A 50 8.11 1.33 -8.32
N VAL A 51 7.42 0.20 -8.17
CA VAL A 51 6.11 0.10 -7.52
C VAL A 51 6.12 -1.08 -6.54
N ASP A 52 5.87 -0.81 -5.26
CA ASP A 52 5.62 -1.85 -4.27
C ASP A 52 4.11 -2.09 -4.14
N VAL A 53 3.71 -3.35 -4.05
CA VAL A 53 2.32 -3.78 -3.94
C VAL A 53 1.98 -4.01 -2.47
N ILE A 54 0.91 -3.39 -1.99
CA ILE A 54 0.39 -3.53 -0.63
C ILE A 54 -0.87 -4.37 -0.69
N GLY A 55 -0.79 -5.61 -0.22
CA GLY A 55 -1.90 -6.54 -0.23
C GLY A 55 -2.85 -6.30 0.93
N ASN A 56 -4.10 -5.95 0.66
CA ASN A 56 -5.11 -5.76 1.70
C ASN A 56 -5.59 -7.11 2.26
N ARG A 57 -5.07 -7.50 3.43
CA ARG A 57 -5.44 -8.75 4.10
C ARG A 57 -6.86 -8.80 4.64
N PHE A 58 -7.62 -7.69 4.60
CA PHE A 58 -9.03 -7.72 4.99
C PHE A 58 -9.85 -8.66 4.07
N PHE A 59 -9.48 -8.76 2.79
CA PHE A 59 -10.16 -9.63 1.81
C PHE A 59 -9.43 -10.95 1.56
N ASP A 60 -8.20 -11.09 2.03
CA ASP A 60 -7.43 -12.33 2.04
C ASP A 60 -6.69 -12.45 3.37
N GLU A 61 -7.36 -13.02 4.37
CA GLU A 61 -6.79 -13.16 5.71
C GLU A 61 -5.56 -14.07 5.71
N ALA A 62 -5.51 -15.05 4.82
CA ALA A 62 -4.35 -15.93 4.65
C ALA A 62 -3.13 -15.19 4.05
N GLY A 63 -3.35 -14.01 3.47
CA GLY A 63 -2.31 -13.16 2.89
C GLY A 63 -1.61 -13.83 1.72
N THR A 64 -2.32 -14.71 1.01
CA THR A 64 -1.76 -15.49 -0.09
C THR A 64 -1.65 -14.70 -1.38
N PHE A 65 -2.60 -13.79 -1.63
CA PHE A 65 -2.76 -13.01 -2.85
C PHE A 65 -2.54 -13.88 -4.09
N ALA A 66 -3.26 -15.00 -4.17
CA ALA A 66 -3.06 -16.03 -5.18
C ALA A 66 -3.26 -15.48 -6.60
N VAL A 67 -4.27 -14.63 -6.80
CA VAL A 67 -4.53 -14.00 -8.11
C VAL A 67 -3.35 -13.13 -8.53
N TYR A 68 -2.79 -12.34 -7.61
CA TYR A 68 -1.55 -11.58 -7.88
C TYR A 68 -0.36 -12.50 -8.13
N ARG A 69 -0.15 -13.50 -7.25
CA ARG A 69 1.01 -14.38 -7.23
C ARG A 69 1.19 -15.14 -8.53
N ASP A 70 0.08 -15.56 -9.14
CA ASP A 70 0.04 -16.34 -10.37
C ASP A 70 -0.06 -15.45 -11.63
N SER A 71 -0.03 -14.12 -11.47
CA SER A 71 -0.15 -13.16 -12.57
C SER A 71 1.20 -12.81 -13.20
N LYS A 72 1.17 -12.43 -14.50
CA LYS A 72 2.33 -11.81 -15.17
C LYS A 72 2.71 -10.44 -14.59
N ILE A 73 1.76 -9.76 -13.95
CA ILE A 73 1.97 -8.45 -13.33
C ILE A 73 2.97 -8.56 -12.18
N ARG A 74 2.95 -9.66 -11.42
CA ARG A 74 3.97 -9.92 -10.40
C ARG A 74 5.37 -9.90 -10.99
N THR A 75 5.59 -10.59 -12.11
CA THR A 75 6.91 -10.63 -12.77
C THR A 75 7.37 -9.23 -13.18
N GLU A 76 6.45 -8.40 -13.67
CA GLU A 76 6.74 -7.00 -14.01
C GLU A 76 7.09 -6.15 -12.78
N ILE A 77 6.37 -6.32 -11.67
CA ILE A 77 6.67 -5.65 -10.40
C ILE A 77 8.06 -6.04 -9.90
N GLU A 78 8.38 -7.33 -9.89
CA GLU A 78 9.69 -7.84 -9.45
C GLU A 78 10.82 -7.35 -10.36
N ALA A 79 10.60 -7.29 -11.68
CA ALA A 79 11.57 -6.73 -12.63
C ALA A 79 11.87 -5.24 -12.37
N ARG A 80 10.90 -4.50 -11.80
CA ARG A 80 11.06 -3.10 -11.37
C ARG A 80 11.51 -2.97 -9.90
N SER A 81 12.08 -4.04 -9.33
CA SER A 81 12.53 -4.11 -7.92
C SER A 81 11.44 -3.87 -6.88
N GLY A 82 10.17 -4.02 -7.27
CA GLY A 82 9.02 -3.95 -6.39
C GLY A 82 8.71 -5.27 -5.72
N THR A 83 7.94 -5.23 -4.63
CA THR A 83 7.55 -6.43 -3.87
C THR A 83 6.10 -6.37 -3.43
N LEU A 84 5.49 -7.54 -3.21
CA LEU A 84 4.23 -7.65 -2.48
C LEU A 84 4.49 -7.64 -0.96
N ARG A 85 3.76 -6.82 -0.22
CA ARG A 85 3.74 -6.80 1.24
C ARG A 85 2.31 -6.92 1.74
N PRO A 86 1.96 -8.00 2.46
CA PRO A 86 0.66 -8.10 3.12
C PRO A 86 0.51 -7.02 4.20
N PHE A 87 -0.55 -6.23 4.11
CA PHE A 87 -0.86 -5.17 5.07
C PHE A 87 -1.56 -5.76 6.31
N PRO A 88 -1.21 -5.33 7.54
CA PRO A 88 -1.82 -5.89 8.75
C PRO A 88 -3.31 -5.60 8.83
N ILE A 89 -4.07 -6.62 9.25
CA ILE A 89 -5.52 -6.51 9.45
C ILE A 89 -5.77 -5.59 10.64
N LEU A 90 -6.59 -4.56 10.44
CA LEU A 90 -7.10 -3.73 11.53
C LEU A 90 -8.05 -4.57 12.39
N PRO A 91 -7.79 -4.76 13.70
CA PRO A 91 -8.67 -5.54 14.57
C PRO A 91 -10.13 -5.07 14.50
N ARG A 92 -11.09 -6.01 14.49
CA ARG A 92 -12.53 -5.70 14.32
C ARG A 92 -13.06 -4.57 15.23
N PRO A 93 -12.74 -4.51 16.54
CA PRO A 93 -13.18 -3.41 17.38
C PRO A 93 -12.68 -2.04 16.90
N LEU A 94 -11.43 -1.97 16.44
CA LEU A 94 -10.83 -0.76 15.90
C LEU A 94 -11.41 -0.42 14.52
N ALA A 95 -11.70 -1.43 13.69
CA ALA A 95 -12.37 -1.21 12.42
C ALA A 95 -13.77 -0.60 12.60
N ALA A 96 -14.54 -1.07 13.59
CA ALA A 96 -15.82 -0.47 13.96
C ALA A 96 -15.64 0.96 14.49
N ALA A 97 -14.66 1.19 15.37
CA ALA A 97 -14.35 2.52 15.91
C ALA A 97 -14.06 3.55 14.80
N VAL A 98 -13.26 3.18 13.81
CA VAL A 98 -12.85 4.08 12.72
C VAL A 98 -13.95 4.23 11.67
N LYS A 99 -14.55 3.12 11.23
CA LYS A 99 -15.49 3.12 10.10
C LYS A 99 -16.89 3.57 10.50
N THR A 100 -17.38 3.07 11.64
CA THR A 100 -18.76 3.29 12.11
C THR A 100 -18.82 4.50 13.02
N ASP A 101 -18.00 4.54 14.08
CA ASP A 101 -18.05 5.62 15.08
C ASP A 101 -17.27 6.88 14.65
N ARG A 102 -16.58 6.81 13.50
CA ARG A 102 -15.73 7.90 12.95
C ARG A 102 -14.68 8.41 13.95
N ARG A 103 -14.24 7.55 14.88
CA ARG A 103 -13.20 7.90 15.84
C ARG A 103 -11.84 7.89 15.14
N SER A 104 -11.10 8.99 15.29
CA SER A 104 -9.73 9.07 14.79
C SER A 104 -8.79 8.19 15.63
N PRO A 105 -7.62 7.75 15.10
CA PRO A 105 -6.61 7.08 15.91
C PRO A 105 -6.21 7.87 17.16
N ALA A 106 -6.11 9.21 17.06
CA ALA A 106 -5.81 10.07 18.20
C ALA A 106 -6.91 10.03 19.26
N THR A 107 -8.18 10.05 18.84
CA THR A 107 -9.34 9.92 19.73
C THR A 107 -9.35 8.56 20.44
N ILE A 108 -9.07 7.47 19.72
CA ILE A 108 -9.02 6.13 20.28
C ILE A 108 -7.92 6.05 21.36
N LEU A 109 -6.71 6.56 21.09
CA LEU A 109 -5.62 6.57 22.06
C LEU A 109 -5.92 7.37 23.33
N ALA A 110 -6.71 8.44 23.22
CA ALA A 110 -7.04 9.30 24.35
C ALA A 110 -8.19 8.75 25.21
N GLN A 111 -9.19 8.10 24.59
CA GLN A 111 -10.50 7.89 25.22
C GLN A 111 -10.96 6.43 25.27
N ALA A 112 -10.38 5.54 24.46
CA ALA A 112 -10.83 4.15 24.40
C ALA A 112 -10.34 3.32 25.61
N PRO A 113 -11.01 2.19 25.92
CA PRO A 113 -10.52 1.22 26.89
C PRO A 113 -9.06 0.80 26.61
N LEU A 114 -8.32 0.43 27.66
CA LEU A 114 -6.89 0.10 27.56
C LEU A 114 -6.58 -0.93 26.46
N PHE A 115 -7.43 -1.95 26.30
CA PHE A 115 -7.21 -2.99 25.29
C PHE A 115 -7.30 -2.46 23.84
N GLU A 116 -8.21 -1.53 23.55
CA GLU A 116 -8.30 -0.90 22.22
C GLU A 116 -7.07 -0.04 21.94
N ARG A 117 -6.58 0.68 22.95
CA ARG A 117 -5.38 1.51 22.84
C ARG A 117 -4.14 0.67 22.54
N ILE A 118 -3.92 -0.41 23.29
CA ILE A 118 -2.84 -1.37 23.05
C ILE A 118 -2.95 -2.00 21.66
N ALA A 119 -4.16 -2.43 21.26
CA ALA A 119 -4.38 -3.02 19.94
C ALA A 119 -4.07 -2.02 18.81
N LEU A 120 -4.40 -0.74 19.00
CA LEU A 120 -4.11 0.31 18.03
C LEU A 120 -2.61 0.59 17.94
N GLU A 121 -1.91 0.68 19.07
CA GLU A 121 -0.45 0.85 19.08
C GLU A 121 0.25 -0.32 18.40
N LYS A 122 -0.15 -1.56 18.71
CA LYS A 122 0.37 -2.74 18.03
C LYS A 122 0.14 -2.67 16.52
N TRP A 123 -1.08 -2.40 16.09
CA TRP A 123 -1.40 -2.31 14.65
C TRP A 123 -0.59 -1.21 13.96
N ARG A 124 -0.37 -0.06 14.62
CA ARG A 124 0.50 1.01 14.10
C ARG A 124 1.95 0.56 13.95
N ALA A 125 2.49 -0.22 14.89
CA ALA A 125 3.82 -0.80 14.79
C ALA A 125 3.91 -1.77 13.59
N ASP A 126 2.95 -2.68 13.45
CA ASP A 126 2.88 -3.63 12.33
C ASP A 126 2.79 -2.89 10.97
N CYS A 127 2.05 -1.77 10.90
CA CYS A 127 2.00 -0.90 9.71
C CYS A 127 3.37 -0.26 9.42
N ALA A 128 4.04 0.25 10.45
CA ALA A 128 5.36 0.87 10.30
C ALA A 128 6.39 -0.14 9.75
N GLU A 129 6.37 -1.38 10.27
CA GLU A 129 7.21 -2.47 9.76
C GLU A 129 6.91 -2.79 8.28
N THR A 130 5.63 -2.78 7.89
CA THR A 130 5.22 -3.01 6.49
C THR A 130 5.79 -1.94 5.56
N PHE A 131 5.79 -0.68 5.98
CA PHE A 131 6.23 0.45 5.15
C PHE A 131 7.74 0.75 5.24
N ALA A 132 8.43 0.31 6.29
CA ALA A 132 9.85 0.62 6.50
C ALA A 132 10.74 0.30 5.28
N PRO A 133 10.59 -0.84 4.59
CA PRO A 133 11.39 -1.12 3.40
C PRO A 133 11.11 -0.20 2.20
N LEU A 134 9.86 0.29 2.06
CA LEU A 134 9.51 1.26 1.00
C LEU A 134 10.19 2.60 1.26
N LEU A 135 10.16 3.06 2.52
CA LEU A 135 10.77 4.32 2.93
C LEU A 135 12.30 4.26 2.88
N ALA A 136 12.90 3.12 3.26
CA ALA A 136 14.34 2.92 3.17
C ALA A 136 14.83 2.77 1.72
N ALA A 137 14.01 2.24 0.82
CA ALA A 137 14.31 2.19 -0.60
C ALA A 137 14.30 3.58 -1.25
N ALA A 138 13.43 4.48 -0.77
CA ALA A 138 13.49 5.86 -1.21
C ALA A 138 14.84 6.49 -0.85
N ASN A 139 15.30 6.37 0.39
CA ASN A 139 16.52 7.05 0.87
C ASN A 139 17.88 6.52 0.32
N ARG A 140 17.90 5.64 -0.70
CA ARG A 140 19.12 4.96 -1.20
C ARG A 140 19.56 5.37 -2.62
N THR A 141 19.28 6.60 -3.00
CA THR A 141 19.70 7.24 -4.27
C THR A 141 20.10 8.67 -3.98
#